data_AF-A0A2E0HDV9-F1
#
_entry.id   AF-A0A2E0HDV9-F1
#
_cell.length_a   1.000
_cell.length_b   1.000
_cell.length_c   1.000
_cell.angle_alpha   90.00
_cell.angle_beta   90.00
_cell.angle_gamma   90.00
#
_symmetry.space_group_name_H-M   'P 1'
#
loop_
_entity.id
_entity.type
_entity.pdbx_description
1 polymer ?
#
loop_
_entity_poly.entity_id
_entity_poly.type
_entity_poly.pdbx_seq_one_letter_code
_entity_poly.pdbx_strand_id
1 'polypeptide(L)'
;MKPINTPIWSTPLIIGCAAVVAGSGVLLFFHLQEGLVKSMHEWLGMLFVAAIALHMLNHWRPFTRYFQDKLAITILVGVVALAGGWVLINGNPGEHPAKRLVGKVQNAPLVALAALQNEPGTTLQRRLQAAGIQVDSPQQTLGDIARSNRRSPLELLDLAMDSAAAQPAAGE
;
A
#
# COMPACT_ATOMS: atom_id res chain seq x y z
N MET A 1 39.90 3.14 -24.89
CA MET A 1 38.58 2.55 -24.57
C MET A 1 37.68 2.77 -25.78
N LYS A 2 37.08 1.70 -26.33
CA LYS A 2 36.27 1.75 -27.56
C LYS A 2 34.90 2.37 -27.22
N PRO A 3 34.40 3.38 -27.94
CA PRO A 3 33.10 3.97 -27.63
C PRO A 3 32.02 2.91 -27.90
N ILE A 4 31.36 2.46 -26.84
CA ILE A 4 30.21 1.56 -26.96
C ILE A 4 29.10 2.40 -27.60
N ASN A 5 28.62 1.99 -28.77
CA ASN A 5 27.53 2.66 -29.47
C ASN A 5 26.21 2.27 -28.78
N THR A 6 25.97 2.83 -27.59
CA THR A 6 24.80 2.63 -26.73
C THR A 6 23.45 3.18 -27.23
N PRO A 7 23.35 4.18 -28.13
CA PRO A 7 22.05 4.79 -28.44
C PRO A 7 21.10 3.87 -29.22
N ILE A 8 21.61 2.81 -29.87
CA ILE A 8 20.78 1.86 -30.64
C ILE A 8 19.89 0.99 -29.73
N TRP A 9 20.29 0.74 -28.48
CA TRP A 9 19.57 -0.19 -27.59
C TRP A 9 18.90 0.54 -26.43
N SER A 10 19.54 1.61 -25.91
CA SER A 10 19.05 2.29 -24.72
C SER A 10 17.81 3.14 -24.98
N THR A 11 17.78 3.90 -26.07
CA THR A 11 16.63 4.76 -26.42
C THR A 11 15.35 3.96 -26.73
N PRO A 12 15.36 2.91 -27.57
CA PRO A 12 14.14 2.12 -27.80
C PRO A 12 13.66 1.38 -26.55
N LEU A 13 14.58 0.97 -25.66
CA LEU A 13 14.22 0.40 -24.36
C LEU A 13 13.42 1.40 -23.52
N ILE A 14 13.90 2.63 -23.38
CA ILE A 14 13.20 3.69 -22.64
C ILE A 14 11.84 4.00 -23.28
N ILE A 15 11.77 4.12 -24.61
CA ILE A 15 10.52 4.39 -25.32
C ILE A 15 9.49 3.27 -25.08
N GLY A 16 9.91 2.01 -25.20
CA GLY A 16 9.04 0.86 -24.97
C GLY A 16 8.51 0.82 -23.53
N CYS A 17 9.40 0.96 -22.54
CA CYS A 17 8.99 1.01 -21.14
C CYS A 17 8.08 2.21 -20.84
N ALA A 18 8.39 3.40 -21.39
CA ALA A 18 7.58 4.59 -21.21
C ALA A 18 6.17 4.41 -21.77
N ALA A 19 6.03 3.81 -22.96
CA ALA A 19 4.72 3.54 -23.56
C ALA A 19 3.86 2.61 -22.68
N VAL A 20 4.45 1.56 -22.12
CA VAL A 20 3.73 0.61 -21.26
C VAL A 20 3.34 1.24 -19.91
N VAL A 21 4.25 1.98 -19.29
CA VAL A 21 3.99 2.67 -18.01
C VAL A 21 2.96 3.79 -18.19
N ALA A 22 3.05 4.57 -19.27
CA ALA A 22 2.07 5.62 -19.58
C ALA A 22 0.69 5.03 -19.88
N GLY A 23 0.62 3.99 -20.72
CA GLY A 23 -0.63 3.32 -21.05
C GLY A 23 -1.32 2.71 -19.81
N SER A 24 -0.55 2.02 -18.97
CA SER A 24 -1.08 1.48 -17.69
C SER A 24 -1.49 2.59 -16.72
N GLY A 25 -0.78 3.72 -16.68
CA GLY A 25 -1.18 4.89 -15.88
C GLY A 25 -2.52 5.49 -16.34
N VAL A 26 -2.75 5.60 -17.65
CA VAL A 26 -4.04 6.04 -18.20
C VAL A 26 -5.16 5.05 -17.85
N LEU A 27 -4.90 3.74 -17.94
CA LEU A 27 -5.89 2.72 -17.55
C LEU A 27 -6.25 2.81 -16.05
N LEU A 28 -5.26 3.05 -15.18
CA LEU A 28 -5.49 3.25 -13.75
C LEU A 28 -6.32 4.50 -13.47
N PHE A 29 -6.11 5.59 -14.21
CA PHE A 29 -6.90 6.81 -14.07
C PHE A 29 -8.40 6.53 -14.28
N PHE A 30 -8.74 5.67 -15.25
CA PHE A 30 -10.12 5.26 -15.52
C PHE A 30 -10.59 4.05 -14.70
N HIS A 31 -9.78 3.55 -13.76
CA HIS A 31 -10.14 2.43 -12.88
C HIS A 31 -10.44 1.12 -13.65
N LEU A 32 -9.85 0.95 -14.85
CA LEU A 32 -10.00 -0.28 -15.63
C LEU A 32 -9.12 -1.38 -15.07
N GLN A 33 -9.72 -2.51 -14.65
CA GLN A 33 -9.00 -3.71 -14.21
C GLN A 33 -7.94 -3.41 -13.12
N GLU A 34 -8.33 -2.62 -12.11
CA GLU A 34 -7.42 -2.04 -11.11
C GLU A 34 -6.45 -3.06 -10.51
N GLY A 35 -6.90 -4.24 -10.10
CA GLY A 35 -6.02 -5.22 -9.44
C GLY A 35 -4.83 -5.64 -10.32
N LEU A 36 -5.10 -6.04 -11.56
CA LEU A 36 -4.06 -6.51 -12.48
C LEU A 36 -3.21 -5.35 -13.02
N VAL A 37 -3.87 -4.27 -13.47
CA VAL A 37 -3.18 -3.12 -14.07
C VAL A 37 -2.32 -2.40 -13.04
N LYS A 38 -2.76 -2.30 -11.78
CA LYS A 38 -1.99 -1.68 -10.69
C LYS A 38 -0.73 -2.47 -10.39
N SER A 39 -0.85 -3.79 -10.25
CA SER A 39 0.31 -4.64 -10.02
C SER A 39 1.32 -4.54 -11.16
N MET A 40 0.83 -4.58 -12.41
CA MET A 40 1.69 -4.42 -13.59
C MET A 40 2.36 -3.05 -13.64
N HIS A 41 1.62 -1.97 -13.35
CA HIS A 41 2.13 -0.60 -13.35
C HIS A 41 3.21 -0.38 -12.28
N GLU A 42 3.00 -0.92 -11.08
CA GLU A 42 3.98 -0.82 -9.98
C GLU A 42 5.30 -1.51 -10.35
N TRP A 43 5.25 -2.76 -10.81
CA TRP A 43 6.46 -3.52 -11.15
C TRP A 43 7.15 -3.00 -12.42
N LEU A 44 6.39 -2.70 -13.48
CA LEU A 44 6.96 -2.13 -14.71
C LEU A 44 7.45 -0.69 -14.51
N GLY A 45 6.81 0.07 -13.62
CA GLY A 45 7.27 1.39 -13.20
C GLY A 45 8.64 1.32 -12.53
N MET A 46 8.86 0.35 -11.63
CA MET A 46 10.17 0.14 -11.00
C MET A 46 11.24 -0.25 -12.03
N LEU A 47 10.91 -1.13 -12.98
CA LEU A 47 11.82 -1.48 -14.08
C LEU A 47 12.16 -0.25 -14.95
N PHE A 48 11.17 0.59 -15.24
CA PHE A 48 11.35 1.82 -16.00
C PHE A 48 12.27 2.82 -15.28
N VAL A 49 12.12 2.97 -13.96
CA VAL A 49 13.01 3.79 -13.13
C VAL A 49 14.46 3.31 -13.24
N ALA A 50 14.69 1.99 -13.12
CA ALA A 50 16.02 1.41 -13.27
C ALA A 50 16.59 1.63 -14.68
N ALA A 51 15.78 1.46 -15.72
CA ALA A 51 16.18 1.70 -17.12
C ALA A 51 16.57 3.17 -17.34
N ILE A 52 15.77 4.13 -16.85
CA ILE A 52 16.07 5.56 -16.91
C ILE A 52 17.38 5.88 -16.18
N ALA A 53 17.57 5.33 -14.97
CA ALA A 53 18.80 5.55 -14.22
C ALA A 53 20.03 5.07 -14.99
N LEU A 54 19.97 3.87 -15.58
CA LEU A 54 21.05 3.34 -16.43
C LEU A 54 21.28 4.20 -17.67
N HIS A 55 20.21 4.63 -18.35
CA HIS A 55 20.29 5.55 -19.48
C HIS A 55 20.99 6.85 -19.07
N MET A 56 20.65 7.38 -17.89
CA MET A 56 21.24 8.62 -17.35
C MET A 56 22.73 8.49 -17.08
N LEU A 57 23.14 7.40 -16.43
CA LEU A 57 24.55 7.14 -16.12
C LEU A 57 25.38 6.99 -17.41
N ASN A 58 24.83 6.33 -18.43
CA ASN A 58 25.49 6.17 -19.73
C ASN A 58 25.54 7.47 -20.54
N HIS A 59 24.58 8.38 -20.33
CA HIS A 59 24.46 9.66 -21.03
C HIS A 59 24.64 10.88 -20.10
N TRP A 60 25.54 10.74 -19.11
CA TRP A 60 25.73 11.74 -18.05
C TRP A 60 26.15 13.13 -18.55
N ARG A 61 27.04 13.20 -19.56
CA ARG A 61 27.53 14.48 -20.11
C ARG A 61 26.40 15.34 -20.72
N PRO A 62 25.58 14.85 -21.67
CA PRO A 62 24.38 15.56 -22.13
C PRO A 62 23.42 15.93 -21.01
N PHE A 63 23.20 15.04 -20.04
CA PHE A 63 22.29 15.27 -18.93
C PHE A 63 22.73 16.47 -18.07
N THR A 64 24.00 16.52 -17.66
CA THR A 64 24.54 17.64 -16.86
C THR A 64 24.47 18.98 -17.57
N ARG A 65 24.53 19.01 -18.92
CA ARG A 65 24.38 20.25 -19.71
C ARG A 65 22.98 20.84 -19.61
N TYR A 66 21.96 20.02 -19.37
CA TYR A 66 20.58 20.49 -19.19
C TYR A 66 20.44 21.38 -17.94
N PHE A 67 21.21 21.10 -16.88
CA PHE A 67 21.25 21.92 -15.66
C PHE A 67 22.10 23.19 -15.79
N GLN A 68 22.67 23.47 -16.96
CA GLN A 68 23.36 24.73 -17.22
C GLN A 68 22.45 25.76 -17.89
N ASP A 69 21.32 25.32 -18.44
CA ASP A 69 20.33 26.19 -19.06
C ASP A 69 19.32 26.68 -17.99
N LYS A 70 19.31 27.99 -17.78
CA LYS A 70 18.42 28.65 -16.80
C LYS A 70 16.95 28.46 -17.14
N LEU A 71 16.60 28.43 -18.43
CA LEU A 71 15.22 28.22 -18.87
C LEU A 71 14.76 26.79 -18.57
N ALA A 72 15.61 25.81 -18.86
CA ALA A 72 15.36 24.40 -18.57
C ALA A 72 15.14 24.14 -17.07
N ILE A 73 15.98 24.70 -16.20
CA ILE A 73 15.81 24.61 -14.74
C ILE A 73 14.53 25.29 -14.29
N THR A 74 14.21 26.47 -14.83
CA THR A 74 13.00 27.21 -14.44
C THR A 74 11.73 26.41 -14.76
N ILE A 75 11.67 25.79 -15.94
CA ILE A 75 10.54 24.91 -16.33
C ILE A 75 10.45 23.72 -15.38
N LEU A 76 11.57 23.04 -15.12
CA LEU A 76 11.61 21.87 -14.24
C LEU A 76 11.11 22.21 -12.83
N VAL A 77 11.65 23.28 -12.24
CA VAL A 77 11.25 23.74 -10.91
C VAL A 77 9.78 24.15 -10.90
N GLY A 78 9.30 24.84 -11.95
CA GLY A 78 7.89 25.22 -12.08
C GLY A 78 6.95 24.00 -12.09
N VAL A 79 7.26 22.97 -12.88
CA VAL A 79 6.46 21.73 -12.93
C VAL A 79 6.47 21.01 -11.59
N VAL A 80 7.64 20.85 -10.97
CA VAL A 80 7.77 20.19 -9.66
C VAL A 80 7.04 20.97 -8.57
N ALA A 81 7.14 22.30 -8.57
CA ALA A 81 6.45 23.16 -7.62
C ALA A 81 4.93 23.12 -7.80
N LEU A 82 4.43 23.07 -9.05
CA LEU A 82 3.01 22.92 -9.33
C LEU A 82 2.49 21.55 -8.87
N ALA A 83 3.19 20.46 -9.21
CA ALA A 83 2.81 19.12 -8.80
C ALA A 83 2.88 18.95 -7.28
N GLY A 84 3.98 19.37 -6.65
CA GLY A 84 4.18 19.33 -5.21
C GLY A 84 3.20 20.23 -4.47
N GLY A 85 2.97 21.45 -4.95
CA GLY A 85 1.98 22.37 -4.41
C GLY A 85 0.56 21.81 -4.48
N TRP A 86 0.20 21.17 -5.60
CA TRP A 86 -1.09 20.48 -5.72
C TRP A 86 -1.26 19.39 -4.67
N VAL A 87 -0.22 18.57 -4.44
CA VAL A 87 -0.21 17.53 -3.41
C VAL A 87 -0.25 18.13 -2.00
N LEU A 88 0.43 19.23 -1.72
CA LEU A 88 0.38 19.85 -0.39
C LEU A 88 -0.98 20.49 -0.08
N ILE A 89 -1.65 21.06 -1.09
CA ILE A 89 -2.95 21.72 -0.93
C ILE A 89 -4.10 20.70 -0.93
N ASN A 90 -4.06 19.71 -1.82
CA ASN A 90 -5.17 18.77 -2.04
C ASN A 90 -4.87 17.36 -1.54
N GLY A 91 -3.62 17.06 -1.20
CA GLY A 91 -3.25 15.81 -0.53
C GLY A 91 -3.71 15.87 0.90
N ASN A 92 -5.02 15.74 1.09
CA ASN A 92 -5.53 15.16 2.30
C ASN A 92 -5.26 13.66 2.15
N PRO A 93 -4.32 13.05 2.89
CA PRO A 93 -4.30 11.60 3.04
C PRO A 93 -5.55 11.27 3.84
N GLY A 94 -6.72 11.37 3.19
CA GLY A 94 -7.98 10.96 3.75
C GLY A 94 -7.75 9.52 4.12
N GLU A 95 -7.54 9.27 5.41
CA GLU A 95 -7.40 7.94 5.93
C GLU A 95 -8.62 7.20 5.38
N HIS A 96 -8.34 6.26 4.47
CA HIS A 96 -9.37 5.47 3.81
C HIS A 96 -10.40 5.09 4.87
N PRO A 97 -11.71 5.30 4.69
CA PRO A 97 -12.69 5.11 5.76
C PRO A 97 -12.54 3.74 6.44
N ALA A 98 -12.13 2.73 5.67
CA ALA A 98 -11.69 1.43 6.18
C ALA A 98 -10.51 1.49 7.18
N LYS A 99 -9.43 2.25 6.91
CA LYS A 99 -8.32 2.46 7.86
C LYS A 99 -8.79 3.12 9.16
N ARG A 100 -9.66 4.13 9.07
CA ARG A 100 -10.26 4.77 10.26
C ARG A 100 -11.10 3.79 11.07
N LEU A 101 -11.89 2.96 10.39
CA LEU A 101 -12.69 1.92 11.01
C LEU A 101 -11.81 0.85 11.67
N VAL A 102 -10.75 0.38 11.00
CA VAL A 102 -9.79 -0.59 11.57
C VAL A 102 -9.14 -0.01 12.83
N GLY A 103 -8.69 1.24 12.80
CA GLY A 103 -8.13 1.91 13.99
C GLY A 103 -9.13 1.99 15.15
N LYS A 104 -10.42 2.26 14.86
CA LYS A 104 -11.47 2.27 15.89
C LYS A 104 -11.78 0.87 16.43
N VAL A 105 -11.84 -0.14 15.57
CA VAL A 105 -12.12 -1.54 15.92
C VAL A 105 -10.99 -2.12 16.77
N GLN A 106 -9.74 -1.82 16.47
CA GLN A 106 -8.59 -2.28 17.27
C GLN A 106 -8.61 -1.71 18.68
N ASN A 107 -9.06 -0.47 18.85
CA ASN A 107 -9.18 0.18 20.16
C ASN A 107 -10.53 -0.06 20.83
N ALA A 108 -11.44 -0.80 20.20
CA ALA A 108 -12.75 -1.11 20.78
C ALA A 108 -12.62 -2.27 21.79
N PRO A 109 -13.34 -2.20 22.92
CA PRO A 109 -13.41 -3.31 23.87
C PRO A 109 -14.17 -4.50 23.26
N LEU A 110 -13.84 -5.72 23.68
CA LEU A 110 -14.45 -6.95 23.17
C LEU A 110 -15.98 -6.91 23.23
N VAL A 111 -16.55 -6.34 24.30
CA VAL A 111 -18.00 -6.18 24.47
C VAL A 111 -18.64 -5.31 23.38
N ALA A 112 -17.93 -4.30 22.86
CA ALA A 112 -18.43 -3.47 21.77
C ALA A 112 -18.41 -4.23 20.43
N LEU A 113 -17.42 -5.10 20.23
CA LEU A 113 -17.36 -6.00 19.07
C LEU A 113 -18.45 -7.08 19.13
N ALA A 114 -18.82 -7.52 20.34
CA ALA A 114 -19.92 -8.45 20.57
C ALA A 114 -21.28 -7.84 20.22
N ALA A 115 -21.49 -6.59 20.63
CA ALA A 115 -22.70 -5.85 20.31
C ALA A 115 -22.89 -5.68 18.79
N LEU A 116 -21.81 -5.53 18.02
CA LEU A 116 -21.87 -5.48 16.55
C LEU A 116 -22.36 -6.80 15.93
N GLN A 117 -22.14 -7.93 16.59
CA GLN A 117 -22.56 -9.27 16.14
C GLN A 117 -23.90 -9.72 16.76
N ASN A 118 -24.54 -8.87 17.57
CA ASN A 118 -25.69 -9.23 18.42
C ASN A 118 -25.41 -10.41 19.37
N GLU A 119 -24.15 -10.55 19.80
CA GLU A 119 -23.71 -11.63 20.69
C GLU A 119 -23.34 -11.08 22.08
N PRO A 120 -23.50 -11.87 23.15
CA PRO A 120 -22.97 -11.51 24.46
C PRO A 120 -21.44 -11.38 24.43
N GLY A 121 -20.89 -10.38 25.12
CA GLY A 121 -19.43 -10.16 25.22
C GLY A 121 -18.62 -11.37 25.67
N THR A 122 -19.23 -12.28 26.44
CA THR A 122 -18.63 -13.52 26.93
C THR A 122 -18.51 -14.61 25.86
N THR A 123 -19.26 -14.54 24.76
CA THR A 123 -19.16 -15.49 23.64
C THR A 123 -17.86 -15.29 22.86
N LEU A 124 -17.52 -14.03 22.56
CA LEU A 124 -16.26 -13.68 21.89
C LEU A 124 -15.04 -14.01 22.75
N GLN A 125 -15.11 -13.75 24.05
CA GLN A 125 -14.03 -14.13 24.97
C GLN A 125 -13.78 -15.63 24.92
N ARG A 126 -14.83 -16.46 24.98
CA ARG A 126 -14.70 -17.92 24.88
C ARG A 126 -14.14 -18.38 23.54
N ARG A 127 -14.55 -17.76 22.42
CA ARG A 127 -14.02 -18.08 21.08
C ARG A 127 -12.53 -17.80 20.99
N LEU A 128 -12.09 -16.64 21.47
CA LEU A 128 -10.67 -16.29 21.50
C LEU A 128 -9.89 -17.25 22.43
N GLN A 129 -10.43 -17.56 23.61
CA GLN A 129 -9.80 -18.53 24.52
C GLN A 129 -9.72 -19.95 23.92
N ALA A 130 -10.74 -20.40 23.20
CA ALA A 130 -10.74 -21.70 22.51
C ALA A 130 -9.65 -21.78 21.42
N ALA A 131 -9.31 -20.65 20.81
CA ALA A 131 -8.20 -20.53 19.87
C ALA A 131 -6.82 -20.34 20.54
N GLY A 132 -6.73 -20.46 21.87
CA GLY A 132 -5.50 -20.32 22.63
C GLY A 132 -5.09 -18.88 22.92
N ILE A 133 -6.00 -17.90 22.77
CA ILE A 133 -5.75 -16.49 23.07
C ILE A 133 -6.14 -16.19 24.53
N GLN A 134 -5.19 -15.70 25.30
CA GLN A 134 -5.40 -15.26 26.68
C GLN A 134 -6.19 -13.95 26.69
N VAL A 135 -7.38 -13.98 27.29
CA VAL A 135 -8.26 -12.82 27.46
C VAL A 135 -8.68 -12.75 28.92
N ASP A 136 -8.22 -11.72 29.63
CA ASP A 136 -8.46 -11.58 31.07
C ASP A 136 -9.86 -11.04 31.35
N SER A 137 -10.38 -10.20 30.45
CA SER A 137 -11.66 -9.51 30.65
C SER A 137 -12.34 -9.10 29.33
N PRO A 138 -13.69 -9.15 29.22
CA PRO A 138 -14.45 -8.63 28.08
C PRO A 138 -14.30 -7.11 27.82
N GLN A 139 -13.75 -6.38 28.79
CA GLN A 139 -13.52 -4.94 28.70
C GLN A 139 -12.14 -4.61 28.11
N GLN A 140 -11.24 -5.59 27.99
CA GLN A 140 -9.97 -5.38 27.29
C GLN A 140 -10.21 -5.05 25.82
N THR A 141 -9.36 -4.19 25.27
CA THR A 141 -9.39 -3.84 23.85
C THR A 141 -8.78 -4.96 23.02
N LEU A 142 -9.21 -5.09 21.76
CA LEU A 142 -8.64 -6.05 20.83
C LEU A 142 -7.12 -5.84 20.65
N GLY A 143 -6.68 -4.58 20.65
CA GLY A 143 -5.26 -4.20 20.56
C GLY A 143 -4.43 -4.64 21.77
N ASP A 144 -4.97 -4.54 22.99
CA ASP A 144 -4.25 -4.97 24.19
C ASP A 144 -4.13 -6.50 24.27
N ILE A 145 -5.18 -7.23 23.86
CA ILE A 145 -5.16 -8.68 23.74
C ILE A 145 -4.17 -9.14 22.67
N ALA A 146 -4.10 -8.42 21.53
CA ALA A 146 -3.12 -8.69 20.48
C ALA A 146 -1.68 -8.55 21.01
N ARG A 147 -1.42 -7.50 21.81
CA ARG A 147 -0.11 -7.27 22.42
C ARG A 147 0.26 -8.34 23.45
N SER A 148 -0.65 -8.71 24.35
CA SER A 148 -0.38 -9.74 25.37
C SER A 148 -0.12 -11.11 24.75
N ASN A 149 -0.82 -11.44 23.66
CA ASN A 149 -0.69 -12.71 22.95
C ASN A 149 0.35 -12.71 21.82
N ARG A 150 1.05 -11.59 21.58
CA ARG A 150 1.99 -11.38 20.46
C ARG A 150 1.40 -11.76 19.09
N ARG A 151 0.11 -11.45 18.89
CA ARG A 151 -0.64 -11.69 17.65
C ARG A 151 -0.96 -10.38 16.96
N SER A 152 -1.37 -10.45 15.68
CA SER A 152 -1.82 -9.25 14.99
C SER A 152 -3.28 -8.93 15.37
N PRO A 153 -3.64 -7.65 15.56
CA PRO A 153 -5.03 -7.28 15.86
C PRO A 153 -6.02 -7.67 14.75
N LEU A 154 -5.57 -7.74 13.50
CA LEU A 154 -6.40 -8.15 12.35
C LEU A 154 -6.68 -9.64 12.35
N GLU A 155 -5.71 -10.47 12.71
CA GLU A 155 -5.89 -11.91 12.89
C GLU A 155 -6.85 -12.22 14.04
N LEU A 156 -6.74 -11.48 15.16
CA LEU A 156 -7.70 -11.60 16.25
C LEU A 156 -9.10 -11.12 15.85
N LEU A 157 -9.19 -10.08 15.00
CA LEU A 157 -10.46 -9.63 14.46
C LEU A 157 -11.10 -10.69 13.56
N ASP A 158 -10.31 -11.30 12.68
CA ASP A 158 -10.76 -12.37 11.79
C ASP A 158 -11.29 -13.55 12.59
N LEU A 159 -10.54 -14.01 13.58
CA LEU A 159 -10.95 -15.08 14.49
C LEU A 159 -12.17 -14.72 15.35
N ALA A 160 -12.29 -13.46 15.76
CA ALA A 160 -13.45 -12.94 16.49
C ALA A 160 -14.70 -12.88 15.59
N MET A 161 -14.54 -12.53 14.32
CA MET A 161 -15.63 -12.40 13.34
C MET A 161 -16.00 -13.72 12.68
N ASP A 162 -15.10 -14.69 12.64
CA ASP A 162 -15.37 -16.02 12.09
C ASP A 162 -16.29 -16.79 13.05
N SER A 163 -17.56 -16.83 12.69
CA SER A 163 -18.60 -17.55 13.43
C SER A 163 -18.40 -19.06 13.44
N ALA A 164 -17.55 -19.61 12.54
CA ALA A 164 -17.24 -21.03 12.47
C ALA A 164 -16.29 -21.52 13.57
N ALA A 165 -15.43 -20.65 14.13
CA ALA A 165 -14.48 -21.01 15.19
C ALA A 165 -15.16 -21.38 16.54
N ALA A 166 -16.50 -21.30 16.62
CA ALA A 166 -17.29 -21.67 17.80
C ALA A 166 -17.73 -23.14 17.84
N GLN A 167 -17.48 -23.95 16.81
CA GLN A 167 -17.80 -25.38 16.88
C GLN A 167 -16.60 -26.14 17.45
N PRO A 168 -16.68 -26.65 18.70
CA PRO A 168 -15.70 -27.63 19.14
C PRO A 168 -15.82 -28.83 18.22
N ALA A 169 -14.69 -29.41 17.84
CA ALA A 169 -14.66 -30.74 17.22
C ALA A 169 -15.44 -31.68 18.14
N ALA A 170 -16.69 -31.96 17.79
CA ALA A 170 -17.46 -33.06 18.34
C ALA A 170 -16.77 -34.32 17.81
N GLY A 171 -15.84 -34.83 18.60
CA GLY A 171 -15.30 -36.17 18.40
C GLY A 171 -16.42 -37.19 18.57
N GLU A 172 -16.67 -37.94 17.51
CA GLU A 172 -17.21 -39.30 17.58
C GLU A 172 -16.18 -40.25 18.22
#